data_AF-A0A660SQF9-F1
#
_entry.id   AF-A0A660SQF9-F1
#
_cell.length_a   1.000
_cell.length_b   1.000
_cell.length_c   1.000
_cell.angle_alpha   90.00
_cell.angle_beta   90.00
_cell.angle_gamma   90.00
#
_symmetry.space_group_name_H-M   'P 1'
#
loop_
_entity.id
_entity.type
_entity.pdbx_description
1 polymer ?
#
loop_
_entity_poly.entity_id
_entity_poly.type
_entity_poly.pdbx_seq_one_letter_code
_entity_poly.pdbx_strand_id
1 'polypeptide(L)'
;MMVIVNHCFTCIGGLSMRLRSRLIIIFTVLQILMAGVIGLTLSYVVRGIIEDIVEEESREMVSSISGTLGLLKDSIENAGINSAEFQIIRSFVLERNIGETGFYFVLDRDGTYIVHPNDTVEGVSWVGKKPFIDYIMAHRDSSPEERFIRFISPKTGEWKQVYFTHVPVLGWTVCSSAWENEMYAPVSRINMILIVVLVVTTLLTILVSLWVSYRLSRIFSSLLMHSCPSLKEILQ
;
A
#
# COMPACT_ATOMS: atom_id res chain seq x y z
N MET A 1 46.28 -17.50 48.38
CA MET A 1 45.07 -16.68 48.59
C MET A 1 44.84 -15.63 47.49
N MET A 2 45.90 -15.02 46.94
CA MET A 2 45.85 -13.99 45.88
C MET A 2 45.37 -14.49 44.49
N VAL A 3 45.59 -15.78 44.16
CA VAL A 3 45.16 -16.39 42.87
C VAL A 3 43.64 -16.63 42.81
N ILE A 4 42.99 -16.88 43.95
CA ILE A 4 41.55 -17.19 44.02
C ILE A 4 40.71 -15.91 43.82
N VAL A 5 41.22 -14.76 44.27
CA VAL A 5 40.55 -13.46 44.13
C VAL A 5 40.59 -12.97 42.67
N ASN A 6 41.71 -13.17 41.96
CA ASN A 6 41.84 -12.81 40.55
C ASN A 6 40.98 -13.68 39.61
N HIS A 7 40.81 -14.97 39.93
CA HIS A 7 39.90 -15.85 39.19
C HIS A 7 38.42 -15.53 39.44
N CYS A 8 38.08 -15.04 40.63
CA CYS A 8 36.72 -14.62 40.97
C CYS A 8 36.31 -13.34 40.23
N PHE A 9 37.21 -12.35 40.14
CA PHE A 9 36.95 -11.08 39.42
C PHE A 9 36.81 -11.25 37.91
N THR A 10 37.61 -12.11 37.28
CA THR A 10 37.50 -12.42 35.84
C THR A 10 36.24 -13.23 35.52
N CYS A 11 35.83 -14.16 36.38
CA CYS A 11 34.56 -14.89 36.23
C CYS A 11 33.33 -13.98 36.40
N ILE A 12 33.33 -13.08 37.39
CA ILE A 12 32.22 -12.15 37.63
C ILE A 12 32.14 -11.08 36.51
N GLY A 13 33.28 -10.59 36.02
CA GLY A 13 33.36 -9.70 34.87
C GLY A 13 32.81 -10.33 33.59
N GLY A 14 33.21 -11.57 33.28
CA GLY A 14 32.72 -12.33 32.13
C GLY A 14 31.22 -12.70 32.23
N LEU A 15 30.72 -13.01 33.42
CA LEU A 15 29.31 -13.31 33.67
C LEU A 15 28.42 -12.07 33.48
N SER A 16 28.88 -10.89 33.94
CA SER A 16 28.16 -9.62 33.78
C SER A 16 28.08 -9.16 32.32
N MET A 17 29.13 -9.35 31.52
CA MET A 17 29.13 -9.02 30.09
C MET A 17 28.24 -9.97 29.27
N ARG A 18 28.20 -11.26 29.62
CA ARG A 18 27.29 -12.25 29.01
C ARG A 18 25.82 -11.97 29.33
N LEU A 19 25.52 -11.53 30.54
CA LEU A 19 24.14 -11.17 30.92
C LEU A 19 23.67 -9.90 30.18
N ARG A 20 24.52 -8.88 30.07
CA ARG A 20 24.21 -7.62 29.37
C ARG A 20 23.98 -7.82 27.88
N SER A 21 24.86 -8.54 27.20
CA SER A 21 24.71 -8.84 25.77
C SER A 21 23.43 -9.64 25.49
N ARG A 22 23.08 -10.61 26.35
CA ARG A 22 21.80 -11.34 26.26
C ARG A 22 20.59 -10.43 26.44
N LEU A 23 20.61 -9.52 27.41
CA LEU A 23 19.51 -8.57 27.63
C LEU A 23 19.34 -7.60 26.44
N ILE A 24 20.43 -7.10 25.87
CA ILE A 24 20.40 -6.24 24.67
C ILE A 24 19.80 -7.02 23.50
N ILE A 25 20.27 -8.25 23.25
CA ILE A 25 19.74 -9.09 22.16
C ILE A 25 18.24 -9.34 22.35
N ILE A 26 17.79 -9.71 23.56
CA ILE A 26 16.37 -9.93 23.83
C ILE A 26 15.55 -8.67 23.58
N PHE A 27 16.00 -7.51 24.04
CA PHE A 27 15.29 -6.24 23.84
C PHE A 27 15.24 -5.83 22.36
N THR A 28 16.36 -5.97 21.63
CA THR A 28 16.42 -5.69 20.19
C THR A 28 15.53 -6.63 19.40
N VAL A 29 15.53 -7.94 19.72
CA VAL A 29 14.64 -8.92 19.08
C VAL A 29 13.18 -8.57 19.35
N LEU A 30 12.82 -8.25 20.60
CA LEU A 30 11.47 -7.85 20.97
C LEU A 30 11.03 -6.58 20.22
N GLN A 31 11.91 -5.60 20.08
CA GLN A 31 11.64 -4.38 19.32
C GLN A 31 11.39 -4.68 17.83
N ILE A 32 12.23 -5.51 17.20
CA ILE A 32 12.07 -5.88 15.79
C ILE A 32 10.76 -6.62 15.58
N LEU A 33 10.40 -7.54 16.48
CA LEU A 33 9.13 -8.26 16.43
C LEU A 33 7.94 -7.29 16.53
N MET A 34 7.94 -6.39 17.52
CA MET A 34 6.85 -5.43 17.72
C MET A 34 6.72 -4.48 16.53
N ALA A 35 7.83 -3.92 16.05
CA ALA A 35 7.82 -3.01 14.92
C ALA A 35 7.45 -3.71 13.61
N GLY A 36 7.80 -4.99 13.45
CA GLY A 36 7.35 -5.82 12.33
C GLY A 36 5.84 -6.02 12.33
N VAL A 37 5.25 -6.36 13.49
CA VAL A 37 3.78 -6.48 13.63
C VAL A 37 3.11 -5.14 13.33
N ILE A 38 3.58 -4.04 13.92
CA ILE A 38 3.04 -2.70 13.66
C ILE A 38 3.14 -2.35 12.17
N GLY A 39 4.31 -2.57 11.57
CA GLY A 39 4.54 -2.29 10.15
C GLY A 39 3.57 -3.07 9.26
N LEU A 40 3.43 -4.38 9.47
CA LEU A 40 2.51 -5.23 8.71
C LEU A 40 1.05 -4.78 8.87
N THR A 41 0.62 -4.50 10.10
CA THR A 41 -0.75 -4.01 10.34
C THR A 41 -0.99 -2.66 9.68
N LEU A 42 -0.03 -1.74 9.73
CA LEU A 42 -0.15 -0.43 9.10
C LEU A 42 -0.22 -0.57 7.57
N SER A 43 0.65 -1.39 6.97
CA SER A 43 0.62 -1.66 5.53
C SER A 43 -0.70 -2.27 5.08
N TYR A 44 -1.28 -3.18 5.88
CA TYR A 44 -2.59 -3.77 5.61
C TYR A 44 -3.71 -2.73 5.66
N VAL A 45 -3.76 -1.92 6.73
CA VAL A 45 -4.78 -0.88 6.91
C VAL A 45 -4.69 0.19 5.81
N VAL A 46 -3.48 0.67 5.52
CA VAL A 46 -3.26 1.67 4.46
C VAL A 46 -3.70 1.11 3.11
N ARG A 47 -3.36 -0.15 2.81
CA ARG A 47 -3.79 -0.76 1.55
C ARG A 47 -5.31 -0.83 1.44
N GLY A 48 -6.01 -1.24 2.51
CA GLY A 48 -7.48 -1.24 2.54
C GLY A 48 -8.07 0.15 2.33
N ILE A 49 -7.53 1.17 3.01
CA ILE A 49 -7.97 2.57 2.83
C ILE A 49 -7.77 3.03 1.38
N ILE A 50 -6.66 2.67 0.74
CA ILE A 50 -6.42 3.01 -0.66
C ILE A 50 -7.37 2.26 -1.59
N GLU A 51 -7.64 0.97 -1.33
CA GLU A 51 -8.67 0.19 -2.04
C GLU A 51 -10.03 0.91 -1.98
N ASP A 52 -10.47 1.31 -0.78
CA ASP A 52 -11.74 2.00 -0.56
C ASP A 52 -11.78 3.39 -1.24
N ILE A 53 -10.71 4.19 -1.10
CA ILE A 53 -10.62 5.52 -1.73
C ILE A 53 -10.70 5.39 -3.24
N VAL A 54 -9.97 4.45 -3.83
CA VAL A 54 -9.94 4.32 -5.29
C VAL A 54 -11.27 3.80 -5.82
N GLU A 55 -11.93 2.88 -5.11
CA GLU A 55 -13.28 2.44 -5.48
C GLU A 55 -14.27 3.62 -5.44
N GLU A 56 -14.26 4.41 -4.37
CA GLU A 56 -15.19 5.53 -4.20
C GLU A 56 -14.90 6.67 -5.20
N GLU A 57 -13.64 7.04 -5.41
CA GLU A 57 -13.25 8.06 -6.39
C GLU A 57 -13.64 7.64 -7.81
N SER A 58 -13.40 6.37 -8.15
CA SER A 58 -13.84 5.78 -9.41
C SER A 58 -15.37 5.85 -9.55
N ARG A 59 -16.10 5.55 -8.48
CA ARG A 59 -17.56 5.54 -8.45
C ARG A 59 -18.13 6.93 -8.67
N GLU A 60 -17.64 7.92 -7.94
CA GLU A 60 -18.07 9.32 -8.09
C GLU A 60 -17.81 9.84 -9.50
N MET A 61 -16.61 9.61 -10.03
CA MET A 61 -16.25 10.07 -11.37
C MET A 61 -17.06 9.38 -12.46
N VAL A 62 -17.19 8.05 -12.40
CA VAL A 62 -18.04 7.31 -13.35
C VAL A 62 -19.50 7.77 -13.24
N SER A 63 -20.04 7.97 -12.02
CA SER A 63 -21.38 8.49 -11.82
C SER A 63 -21.58 9.89 -12.42
N SER A 64 -20.59 10.78 -12.26
CA SER A 64 -20.59 12.11 -12.87
C SER A 64 -20.60 12.05 -14.40
N ILE A 65 -19.79 11.17 -15.01
CA ILE A 65 -19.80 10.93 -16.45
C ILE A 65 -21.15 10.36 -16.89
N SER A 66 -21.63 9.32 -16.22
CA SER A 66 -22.91 8.67 -16.49
C SER A 66 -24.10 9.65 -16.39
N GLY A 67 -24.11 10.53 -15.39
CA GLY A 67 -25.12 11.56 -15.23
C GLY A 67 -25.07 12.58 -16.37
N THR A 68 -23.88 13.06 -16.73
CA THR A 68 -23.68 13.98 -17.87
C THR A 68 -24.16 13.36 -19.19
N LEU A 69 -23.81 12.08 -19.42
CA LEU A 69 -24.28 11.33 -20.59
C LEU A 69 -25.80 11.17 -20.60
N GLY A 70 -26.42 10.92 -19.45
CA GLY A 70 -27.87 10.84 -19.32
C GLY A 70 -28.56 12.15 -19.68
N LEU A 71 -27.99 13.29 -19.30
CA LEU A 71 -28.52 14.62 -19.66
C LEU A 71 -28.41 14.91 -21.16
N LEU A 72 -27.38 14.38 -21.82
CA LEU A 72 -27.13 14.58 -23.26
C LEU A 72 -27.79 13.51 -24.15
N LYS A 73 -28.58 12.61 -23.58
CA LYS A 73 -29.14 11.45 -24.30
C LYS A 73 -29.89 11.82 -25.57
N ASP A 74 -30.80 12.79 -25.50
CA ASP A 74 -31.61 13.17 -26.66
C ASP A 74 -30.76 13.75 -27.80
N SER A 75 -29.67 14.45 -27.46
CA SER A 75 -28.70 14.92 -28.46
C SER A 75 -27.94 13.75 -29.09
N ILE A 76 -27.56 12.74 -28.30
CA ILE A 76 -26.83 11.55 -28.78
C ILE A 76 -27.69 10.69 -29.71
N GLU A 77 -28.92 10.39 -29.30
CA GLU A 77 -29.82 9.52 -30.07
C GLU A 77 -30.16 10.11 -31.44
N ASN A 78 -30.28 11.44 -31.54
CA ASN A 78 -30.59 12.10 -32.80
C ASN A 78 -29.38 12.29 -33.72
N ALA A 79 -28.19 12.45 -33.15
CA ALA A 79 -27.00 12.79 -33.92
C ALA A 79 -26.18 11.56 -34.36
N GLY A 80 -26.21 10.47 -33.58
CA GLY A 80 -25.47 9.24 -33.86
C GLY A 80 -23.97 9.32 -33.54
N ILE A 81 -23.29 8.17 -33.58
CA ILE A 81 -21.89 8.01 -33.12
C ILE A 81 -20.88 8.81 -33.99
N ASN A 82 -21.21 9.14 -35.23
CA ASN A 82 -20.33 9.92 -36.11
C ASN A 82 -20.53 11.44 -36.02
N SER A 83 -21.34 11.91 -35.08
CA SER A 83 -21.72 13.31 -35.00
C SER A 83 -20.72 14.18 -34.24
N ALA A 84 -20.84 15.50 -34.40
CA ALA A 84 -20.04 16.46 -33.64
C ALA A 84 -20.33 16.37 -32.13
N GLU A 85 -21.57 16.10 -31.76
CA GLU A 85 -22.03 15.91 -30.37
C GLU A 85 -21.38 14.68 -29.75
N PHE A 86 -21.30 13.57 -30.49
CA PHE A 86 -20.58 12.38 -30.00
C PHE A 86 -19.09 12.68 -29.80
N GLN A 87 -18.46 13.46 -30.68
CA GLN A 87 -17.05 13.84 -30.50
C GLN A 87 -16.82 14.67 -29.24
N ILE A 88 -17.75 15.57 -28.88
CA ILE A 88 -17.69 16.31 -27.61
C ILE A 88 -17.71 15.35 -26.42
N ILE A 89 -18.60 14.35 -26.45
CA ILE A 89 -18.69 13.33 -25.40
C ILE A 89 -17.43 12.46 -25.35
N ARG A 90 -16.94 12.03 -26.51
CA ARG A 90 -15.72 11.25 -26.63
C ARG A 90 -14.56 12.00 -25.99
N SER A 91 -14.36 13.27 -26.33
CA SER A 91 -13.36 14.13 -25.69
C SER A 91 -13.60 14.27 -24.19
N PHE A 92 -14.84 14.50 -23.75
CA PHE A 92 -15.18 14.61 -22.34
C PHE A 92 -14.81 13.35 -21.53
N VAL A 93 -15.01 12.15 -22.08
CA VAL A 93 -14.60 10.89 -21.43
C VAL A 93 -13.08 10.74 -21.47
N LEU A 94 -12.43 11.00 -22.61
CA LEU A 94 -10.99 10.76 -22.81
C LEU A 94 -10.08 11.80 -22.16
N GLU A 95 -10.57 13.01 -21.89
CA GLU A 95 -9.81 14.06 -21.17
C GLU A 95 -9.69 13.77 -19.67
N ARG A 96 -10.51 12.86 -19.14
CA ARG A 96 -10.44 12.43 -17.74
C ARG A 96 -9.48 11.27 -17.57
N ASN A 97 -8.70 11.34 -16.52
CA ASN A 97 -7.78 10.28 -16.12
C ASN A 97 -8.08 9.84 -14.69
N ILE A 98 -7.71 8.61 -14.38
CA ILE A 98 -7.69 8.08 -13.02
C ILE A 98 -6.25 7.67 -12.69
N GLY A 99 -5.68 8.24 -11.62
CA GLY A 99 -4.24 8.16 -11.40
C GLY A 99 -3.44 8.95 -12.42
N GLU A 100 -2.29 8.42 -12.84
CA GLU A 100 -1.39 9.07 -13.79
C GLU A 100 -1.69 8.65 -15.23
N THR A 101 -1.90 7.35 -15.47
CA THR A 101 -2.13 6.81 -16.82
C THR A 101 -3.39 5.97 -16.97
N GLY A 102 -4.19 5.84 -15.90
CA GLY A 102 -5.51 5.25 -15.98
C GLY A 102 -6.49 6.14 -16.75
N PHE A 103 -7.51 5.52 -17.33
CA PHE A 103 -8.39 6.15 -18.30
C PHE A 103 -9.81 5.63 -18.20
N TYR A 104 -10.74 6.32 -18.85
CA TYR A 104 -12.12 5.89 -18.99
C TYR A 104 -12.38 5.32 -20.37
N PHE A 105 -13.29 4.36 -20.44
CA PHE A 105 -13.81 3.83 -21.69
C PHE A 105 -15.31 3.54 -21.56
N VAL A 106 -15.99 3.44 -22.69
CA VAL A 106 -17.44 3.22 -22.72
C VAL A 106 -17.75 2.04 -23.63
N LEU A 107 -18.62 1.15 -23.14
CA LEU A 107 -19.19 0.04 -23.87
C LEU A 107 -20.66 0.32 -24.21
N ASP A 108 -21.13 -0.15 -25.35
CA ASP A 108 -22.55 -0.11 -25.70
C ASP A 108 -23.35 -1.25 -25.03
N ARG A 109 -24.57 -1.49 -25.53
CA ARG A 109 -25.48 -2.52 -25.01
C ARG A 109 -24.93 -3.93 -25.17
N ASP A 110 -24.16 -4.17 -26.23
CA ASP A 110 -23.64 -5.48 -26.65
C ASP A 110 -22.17 -5.68 -26.24
N GLY A 111 -21.62 -4.76 -25.45
CA GLY A 111 -20.24 -4.80 -24.99
C GLY A 111 -19.22 -4.40 -26.06
N THR A 112 -19.65 -3.66 -27.09
CA THR A 112 -18.80 -3.05 -28.09
C THR A 112 -18.18 -1.78 -27.54
N TYR A 113 -16.87 -1.60 -27.72
CA TYR A 113 -16.22 -0.34 -27.37
C TYR A 113 -16.72 0.79 -28.27
N ILE A 114 -17.28 1.84 -27.69
CA ILE A 114 -17.68 3.05 -28.42
C ILE A 114 -16.75 4.23 -28.16
N VAL A 115 -16.11 4.26 -26.97
CA VAL A 115 -15.07 5.24 -26.63
C VAL A 115 -13.93 4.49 -25.96
N HIS A 116 -12.72 4.64 -26.48
CA HIS A 116 -11.53 4.08 -25.86
C HIS A 116 -10.28 4.89 -26.27
N PRO A 117 -9.28 5.10 -25.38
CA PRO A 117 -8.08 5.88 -25.74
C PRO A 117 -7.27 5.30 -26.91
N ASN A 118 -7.31 3.98 -27.05
CA ASN A 118 -6.87 3.29 -28.26
C ASN A 118 -8.05 3.16 -29.23
N ASP A 119 -8.07 3.98 -30.27
CA ASP A 119 -9.10 4.02 -31.31
C ASP A 119 -9.23 2.69 -32.08
N THR A 120 -8.15 1.92 -32.20
CA THR A 120 -8.16 0.63 -32.94
C THR A 120 -9.07 -0.44 -32.33
N VAL A 121 -9.56 -0.26 -31.10
CA VAL A 121 -10.54 -1.19 -30.48
C VAL A 121 -11.97 -0.68 -30.54
N GLU A 122 -12.21 0.59 -30.91
CA GLU A 122 -13.56 1.12 -31.07
C GLU A 122 -14.29 0.37 -32.20
N GLY A 123 -15.58 0.07 -31.99
CA GLY A 123 -16.39 -0.76 -32.87
C GLY A 123 -16.17 -2.28 -32.71
N VAL A 124 -15.27 -2.71 -31.82
CA VAL A 124 -15.03 -4.13 -31.56
C VAL A 124 -15.69 -4.55 -30.24
N SER A 125 -16.40 -5.68 -30.23
CA SER A 125 -16.84 -6.33 -28.99
C SER A 125 -15.86 -7.41 -28.56
N TRP A 126 -15.53 -7.39 -27.27
CA TRP A 126 -14.69 -8.37 -26.58
C TRP A 126 -15.48 -9.35 -25.71
N VAL A 127 -16.82 -9.26 -25.75
CA VAL A 127 -17.70 -10.27 -25.15
C VAL A 127 -17.39 -11.65 -25.75
N GLY A 128 -17.28 -12.66 -24.90
CA GLY A 128 -16.87 -14.02 -25.19
C GLY A 128 -15.39 -14.20 -25.52
N LYS A 129 -14.60 -13.11 -25.57
CA LYS A 129 -13.15 -13.14 -25.87
C LYS A 129 -12.30 -12.78 -24.67
N LYS A 130 -12.82 -11.95 -23.76
CA LYS A 130 -12.10 -11.44 -22.59
C LYS A 130 -12.99 -11.55 -21.34
N PRO A 131 -12.59 -12.37 -20.35
CA PRO A 131 -13.40 -12.61 -19.15
C PRO A 131 -13.79 -11.36 -18.36
N PHE A 132 -12.93 -10.33 -18.36
CA PHE A 132 -13.24 -9.09 -17.64
C PHE A 132 -14.38 -8.30 -18.29
N ILE A 133 -14.50 -8.35 -19.63
CA ILE A 133 -15.62 -7.71 -20.34
C ILE A 133 -16.91 -8.51 -20.13
N ASP A 134 -16.83 -9.83 -20.16
CA ASP A 134 -17.97 -10.70 -19.84
C ASP A 134 -18.51 -10.42 -18.43
N TYR A 135 -17.61 -10.26 -17.47
CA TYR A 135 -17.98 -9.89 -16.11
C TYR A 135 -18.65 -8.51 -16.05
N ILE A 136 -18.05 -7.48 -16.68
CA ILE A 136 -18.60 -6.12 -16.71
C ILE A 136 -20.03 -6.13 -17.26
N MET A 137 -20.25 -6.82 -18.38
CA MET A 137 -21.57 -6.87 -19.01
C MET A 137 -22.59 -7.65 -18.17
N ALA A 138 -22.17 -8.72 -17.48
CA ALA A 138 -23.04 -9.52 -16.63
C ALA A 138 -23.44 -8.81 -15.31
N HIS A 139 -22.57 -7.95 -14.78
CA HIS A 139 -22.76 -7.30 -13.48
C HIS A 139 -23.05 -5.79 -13.60
N ARG A 140 -23.30 -5.26 -14.81
CA ARG A 140 -23.50 -3.82 -15.03
C ARG A 140 -24.63 -3.21 -14.18
N ASP A 141 -25.61 -4.02 -13.80
CA ASP A 141 -26.79 -3.66 -13.00
C ASP A 141 -26.75 -4.20 -11.56
N SER A 142 -25.63 -4.78 -11.12
CA SER A 142 -25.49 -5.32 -9.76
C SER A 142 -25.22 -4.23 -8.73
N SER A 143 -25.01 -4.61 -7.45
CA SER A 143 -24.67 -3.65 -6.39
C SER A 143 -23.33 -2.94 -6.70
N PRO A 144 -23.11 -1.70 -6.19
CA PRO A 144 -21.85 -0.98 -6.42
C PRO A 144 -20.59 -1.78 -6.08
N GLU A 145 -20.65 -2.61 -5.05
CA GLU A 145 -19.56 -3.49 -4.59
C GLU A 145 -19.17 -4.55 -5.63
N GLU A 146 -20.15 -5.09 -6.37
CA GLU A 146 -19.92 -6.09 -7.41
C GLU A 146 -19.48 -5.46 -8.74
N ARG A 147 -19.57 -4.13 -8.87
CA ARG A 147 -19.16 -3.37 -10.06
C ARG A 147 -17.70 -2.90 -10.02
N PHE A 148 -16.90 -3.49 -9.14
CA PHE A 148 -15.47 -3.30 -9.09
C PHE A 148 -14.77 -4.65 -9.31
N ILE A 149 -13.88 -4.72 -10.30
CA ILE A 149 -13.10 -5.93 -10.59
C ILE A 149 -11.62 -5.65 -10.81
N ARG A 150 -10.81 -6.66 -10.50
CA ARG A 150 -9.39 -6.69 -10.82
C ARG A 150 -9.14 -7.69 -11.96
N PHE A 151 -8.28 -7.34 -12.90
CA PHE A 151 -7.93 -8.19 -14.03
C PHE A 151 -6.51 -7.89 -14.55
N ILE A 152 -5.98 -8.80 -15.34
CA ILE A 152 -4.68 -8.61 -15.99
C ILE A 152 -4.91 -8.02 -17.38
N SER A 153 -4.26 -6.88 -17.65
CA SER A 153 -4.26 -6.24 -18.97
C SER A 153 -3.80 -7.22 -20.05
N PRO A 154 -4.60 -7.49 -21.09
CA PRO A 154 -4.20 -8.40 -22.16
C PRO A 154 -3.04 -7.87 -23.01
N LYS A 155 -2.77 -6.56 -22.94
CA LYS A 155 -1.72 -5.89 -23.73
C LYS A 155 -0.38 -5.85 -22.99
N THR A 156 -0.40 -5.54 -21.69
CA THR A 156 0.83 -5.31 -20.91
C THR A 156 1.16 -6.44 -19.93
N GLY A 157 0.18 -7.29 -19.58
CA GLY A 157 0.36 -8.32 -18.57
C GLY A 157 0.37 -7.79 -17.13
N GLU A 158 0.06 -6.50 -16.93
CA GLU A 158 0.03 -5.87 -15.61
C GLU A 158 -1.39 -5.84 -15.04
N TRP A 159 -1.45 -5.79 -13.70
CA TRP A 159 -2.70 -5.72 -12.96
C TRP A 159 -3.40 -4.39 -13.13
N LYS A 160 -4.69 -4.47 -13.43
CA LYS A 160 -5.62 -3.37 -13.53
C LYS A 160 -6.83 -3.62 -12.65
N GLN A 161 -7.48 -2.52 -12.30
CA GLN A 161 -8.79 -2.55 -11.69
C GLN A 161 -9.75 -1.67 -12.49
N VAL A 162 -11.00 -2.10 -12.55
CA VAL A 162 -12.07 -1.41 -13.26
C VAL A 162 -13.27 -1.28 -12.34
N TYR A 163 -13.76 -0.05 -12.21
CA TYR A 163 -15.10 0.23 -11.72
C TYR A 163 -16.01 0.57 -12.90
N PHE A 164 -17.26 0.15 -12.86
CA PHE A 164 -18.20 0.40 -13.96
C PHE A 164 -19.61 0.72 -13.48
N THR A 165 -20.34 1.49 -14.28
CA THR A 165 -21.75 1.82 -14.03
C THR A 165 -22.52 1.76 -15.33
N HIS A 166 -23.70 1.15 -15.28
CA HIS A 166 -24.65 1.19 -16.37
C HIS A 166 -25.37 2.55 -16.45
N VAL A 167 -25.55 3.06 -17.67
CA VAL A 167 -26.40 4.20 -17.99
C VAL A 167 -27.64 3.67 -18.71
N PRO A 168 -28.75 3.35 -18.00
CA PRO A 168 -29.90 2.64 -18.58
C PRO A 168 -30.52 3.37 -19.76
N VAL A 169 -30.50 4.70 -19.69
CA VAL A 169 -31.12 5.60 -20.66
C VAL A 169 -30.49 5.47 -22.06
N LEU A 170 -29.17 5.24 -22.13
CA LEU A 170 -28.44 4.97 -23.38
C LEU A 170 -28.23 3.47 -23.62
N GLY A 171 -28.28 2.68 -22.54
CA GLY A 171 -27.87 1.28 -22.54
C GLY A 171 -26.34 1.12 -22.58
N TRP A 172 -25.58 2.17 -22.22
CA TRP A 172 -24.12 2.16 -22.23
C TRP A 172 -23.57 1.75 -20.86
N THR A 173 -22.32 1.29 -20.82
CA THR A 173 -21.58 1.04 -19.58
C THR A 173 -20.32 1.89 -19.59
N VAL A 174 -20.21 2.81 -18.63
CA VAL A 174 -19.01 3.64 -18.44
C VAL A 174 -18.09 2.92 -17.48
N CYS A 175 -16.82 2.81 -17.83
CA CYS A 175 -15.81 2.08 -17.06
C CYS A 175 -14.62 3.00 -16.77
N SER A 176 -14.13 3.01 -15.53
CA SER A 176 -12.80 3.51 -15.19
C SER A 176 -11.81 2.35 -15.25
N SER A 177 -10.61 2.53 -15.77
CA SER A 177 -9.54 1.52 -15.77
C SER A 177 -8.28 2.14 -15.19
N ALA A 178 -7.89 1.73 -13.99
CA ALA A 178 -6.66 2.18 -13.32
C ALA A 178 -5.63 1.05 -13.21
N TRP A 179 -4.34 1.41 -13.20
CA TRP A 179 -3.27 0.46 -12.94
C TRP A 179 -3.02 0.30 -11.45
N GLU A 180 -2.91 -0.94 -10.98
CA GLU A 180 -2.70 -1.20 -9.55
C GLU A 180 -1.38 -0.65 -9.03
N ASN A 181 -0.32 -0.71 -9.84
CA ASN A 181 0.99 -0.19 -9.45
C ASN A 181 0.97 1.33 -9.18
N GLU A 182 0.14 2.09 -9.89
CA GLU A 182 -0.07 3.52 -9.65
C GLU A 182 -0.89 3.74 -8.38
N MET A 183 -2.02 3.04 -8.26
CA MET A 183 -2.93 3.18 -7.13
C MET A 183 -2.26 2.82 -5.80
N TYR A 184 -1.43 1.78 -5.78
CA TYR A 184 -0.72 1.31 -4.59
C TYR A 184 0.73 1.82 -4.47
N ALA A 185 1.17 2.72 -5.37
CA ALA A 185 2.48 3.36 -5.23
C ALA A 185 2.68 4.03 -3.84
N PRO A 186 1.68 4.73 -3.25
CA PRO A 186 1.80 5.28 -1.91
C PRO A 186 2.08 4.22 -0.83
N VAL A 187 1.48 3.03 -0.95
CA VAL A 187 1.69 1.91 -0.02
C VAL A 187 3.16 1.48 -0.03
N SER A 188 3.75 1.38 -1.23
CA SER A 188 5.16 1.01 -1.38
C SER A 188 6.10 2.05 -0.76
N ARG A 189 5.79 3.36 -0.90
CA ARG A 189 6.56 4.44 -0.24
C ARG A 189 6.46 4.36 1.29
N ILE A 190 5.27 4.11 1.81
CA ILE A 190 5.04 3.95 3.26
C ILE A 190 5.83 2.74 3.78
N ASN A 191 5.82 1.62 3.07
CA ASN A 191 6.61 0.44 3.44
C ASN A 191 8.12 0.75 3.49
N MET A 192 8.65 1.50 2.54
CA MET A 192 10.05 1.93 2.55
C MET A 192 10.35 2.82 3.77
N ILE A 193 9.49 3.79 4.08
CA ILE A 193 9.64 4.65 5.27
C ILE A 193 9.60 3.83 6.55
N LEU A 194 8.68 2.85 6.67
CA LEU A 194 8.60 1.95 7.81
C LEU A 194 9.90 1.17 8.03
N ILE A 195 10.50 0.66 6.95
CA ILE A 195 11.79 -0.05 7.01
C ILE A 195 12.90 0.91 7.47
N VAL A 196 12.96 2.13 6.95
CA VAL A 196 13.96 3.13 7.36
C VAL A 196 13.80 3.48 8.84
N VAL A 197 12.58 3.74 9.31
CA VAL A 197 12.29 4.02 10.72
C VAL A 197 12.66 2.83 11.61
N LEU A 198 12.39 1.60 11.18
CA LEU A 198 12.79 0.39 11.89
C LEU A 198 14.32 0.30 12.03
N VAL A 199 15.07 0.54 10.96
CA VAL A 199 16.54 0.51 11.01
C VAL A 199 17.08 1.59 11.94
N VAL A 200 16.60 2.84 11.80
CA VAL A 200 17.04 3.97 12.63
C VAL A 200 16.75 3.74 14.11
N THR A 201 15.53 3.32 14.45
CA THR A 201 15.15 3.05 15.84
C THR A 201 15.94 1.89 16.44
N THR A 202 16.22 0.84 15.66
CA THR A 202 17.08 -0.28 16.07
C THR A 202 18.51 0.18 16.38
N LEU A 203 19.11 1.01 15.51
CA LEU A 203 20.45 1.56 15.73
C LEU A 203 20.48 2.44 16.99
N LEU A 204 19.49 3.32 17.17
CA LEU A 204 19.37 4.16 18.35
C LEU A 204 19.22 3.32 19.63
N THR A 205 18.39 2.29 19.62
CA THR A 205 18.22 1.37 20.76
C THR A 205 19.53 0.69 21.14
N ILE A 206 20.31 0.22 20.15
CA ILE A 206 21.61 -0.39 20.41
C ILE A 206 22.57 0.64 21.03
N LEU A 207 22.66 1.85 20.47
CA LEU A 207 23.53 2.92 20.98
C LEU A 207 23.17 3.33 22.41
N VAL A 208 21.89 3.55 22.69
CA VAL A 208 21.39 3.89 24.03
C VAL A 208 21.67 2.73 24.99
N SER A 209 21.43 1.49 24.58
CA SER A 209 21.69 0.31 25.40
C SER A 209 23.17 0.18 25.77
N LEU A 210 24.08 0.44 24.83
CA LEU A 210 25.52 0.46 25.08
C LEU A 210 25.91 1.62 26.01
N TRP A 211 25.35 2.81 25.82
CA TRP A 211 25.60 3.98 26.66
C TRP A 211 25.14 3.76 28.11
N VAL A 212 23.92 3.26 28.30
CA VAL A 212 23.38 2.91 29.62
C VAL A 212 24.23 1.81 30.26
N SER A 213 24.60 0.78 29.50
CA SER A 213 25.47 -0.30 29.98
C SER A 213 26.81 0.23 30.50
N TYR A 214 27.43 1.18 29.79
CA TYR A 214 28.67 1.83 30.22
C TYR A 214 28.48 2.64 31.52
N ARG A 215 27.41 3.43 31.62
CA ARG A 215 27.14 4.28 32.79
C ARG A 215 26.84 3.45 34.04
N LEU A 216 26.00 2.42 33.92
CA LEU A 216 25.68 1.52 35.03
C LEU A 216 26.93 0.78 35.53
N SER A 217 27.78 0.30 34.61
CA SER A 217 29.04 -0.37 34.98
C SER A 217 29.89 0.47 35.92
N ARG A 218 30.03 1.76 35.61
CA ARG A 218 30.86 2.70 36.38
C ARG A 218 30.30 2.95 37.78
N ILE A 219 28.97 3.09 37.89
CA ILE A 219 28.29 3.33 39.18
C ILE A 219 28.41 2.09 40.08
N PHE A 220 28.12 0.90 39.56
CA PHE A 220 28.25 -0.33 40.33
C PHE A 220 29.70 -0.58 40.78
N SER A 221 30.69 -0.30 39.94
CA SER A 221 32.09 -0.40 40.35
C SER A 221 32.44 0.57 41.48
N SER A 222 31.91 1.80 41.47
CA SER A 222 32.16 2.77 42.55
C SER A 222 31.48 2.39 43.87
N LEU A 223 30.28 1.80 43.81
CA LEU A 223 29.54 1.39 45.01
C LEU A 223 30.16 0.15 45.67
N LEU A 224 30.56 -0.84 44.87
CA LEU A 224 31.27 -2.02 45.38
C LEU A 224 32.60 -1.64 46.07
N MET A 225 33.29 -0.62 45.55
CA MET A 225 34.53 -0.12 46.13
C MET A 225 34.31 0.69 47.43
N HIS A 226 33.12 1.26 47.63
CA HIS A 226 32.74 1.97 48.87
C HIS A 226 32.19 1.05 49.96
N SER A 227 31.48 -0.01 49.61
CA SER A 227 30.85 -0.94 50.58
C SER A 227 31.80 -2.03 51.11
N CYS A 228 33.01 -2.16 50.55
CA CYS A 228 33.98 -3.19 50.96
C CYS A 228 35.38 -2.58 51.18
N PRO A 229 35.63 -1.93 52.35
CA PRO A 229 36.93 -1.31 52.64
C PRO A 229 38.09 -2.31 52.70
N SER A 230 37.82 -3.59 52.99
CA SER A 230 38.80 -4.68 52.97
C SER A 230 39.37 -4.96 51.58
N LEU A 231 38.73 -4.53 50.49
CA LEU A 231 39.26 -4.66 49.13
C LEU A 231 40.31 -3.58 48.80
N LYS A 232 40.29 -2.45 49.52
CA LYS A 232 41.26 -1.36 49.36
C LYS A 232 42.62 -1.70 49.96
N GLU A 233 42.64 -2.42 51.07
CA GLU A 233 43.88 -2.88 51.74
C GLU A 233 44.58 -4.04 51.02
N ILE A 234 43.88 -4.78 50.15
CA ILE A 234 44.46 -5.90 49.40
C ILE A 234 45.12 -5.44 48.08
N LEU A 235 44.89 -4.19 47.66
CA LEU A 235 45.36 -3.61 46.40
C LEU A 235 46.43 -2.51 46.55
N GLN A 236 46.91 -2.25 47.78
CA GLN A 236 48.18 -1.55 48.05
C GLN A 236 49.23 -2.57 48.50
#